data_AF-A0A6S6S3H7-F1
#
_entry.id   AF-A0A6S6S3H7-F1
#
_cell.length_a   1.000
_cell.length_b   1.000
_cell.length_c   1.000
_cell.angle_alpha   90.00
_cell.angle_beta   90.00
_cell.angle_gamma   90.00
#
_symmetry.space_group_name_H-M   'P 1'
#
loop_
_entity.id
_entity.type
_entity.pdbx_description
1 polymer ?
#
loop_
_entity_poly.entity_id
_entity_poly.type
_entity_poly.pdbx_seq_one_letter_code
_entity_poly.pdbx_strand_id
1 'polypeptide(L)'
;MAIAGSRITPLLSVTEPELMLGLSSEFIAALGMNSLTYAIEAYVSTPVNPVTDACALSAIKILSNALRRAVNDSLDLQAHESVAYAKFLTGMAFNNASQGYVQTFT
;
A
#
# COMPACT_ATOMS: atom_id res chain seq x y z
N MET A 1 -21.98 -2.88 -7.59
CA MET A 1 -22.40 -3.68 -6.42
C MET A 1 -21.16 -4.07 -5.64
N ALA A 2 -21.01 -3.66 -4.38
CA ALA A 2 -19.85 -3.97 -3.55
C ALA A 2 -20.17 -5.16 -2.64
N ILE A 3 -19.27 -6.14 -2.55
CA ILE A 3 -19.32 -7.22 -1.55
C ILE A 3 -18.39 -6.79 -0.42
N ALA A 4 -18.93 -6.53 0.77
CA ALA A 4 -18.18 -6.11 1.94
C ALA A 4 -18.65 -6.86 3.19
N GLY A 5 -17.72 -7.28 4.05
CA GLY A 5 -18.02 -7.95 5.31
C GLY A 5 -16.80 -8.70 5.88
N SER A 6 -16.86 -9.09 7.14
CA SER A 6 -15.73 -9.80 7.81
C SER A 6 -15.39 -11.16 7.18
N ARG A 7 -16.31 -11.77 6.44
CA ARG A 7 -16.13 -13.08 5.80
C ARG A 7 -15.25 -13.07 4.55
N ILE A 8 -14.98 -11.89 3.98
CA ILE A 8 -14.08 -11.75 2.82
C ILE A 8 -12.64 -11.45 3.23
N THR A 9 -12.37 -11.26 4.51
CA THR A 9 -11.01 -11.10 5.03
C THR A 9 -10.27 -12.45 4.99
N PRO A 10 -9.10 -12.53 4.37
CA PRO A 10 -8.34 -13.78 4.31
C PRO A 10 -7.86 -14.20 5.72
N LEU A 11 -7.79 -15.51 5.95
CA LEU A 11 -7.29 -16.07 7.22
C LEU A 11 -5.78 -15.82 7.39
N LEU A 12 -5.04 -15.78 6.29
CA LEU A 12 -3.60 -15.59 6.24
C LEU A 12 -3.24 -14.71 5.05
N SER A 13 -2.33 -13.76 5.26
CA SER A 13 -1.68 -12.98 4.22
C SER A 13 -0.18 -13.17 4.35
N VAL A 14 0.48 -13.58 3.26
CA VAL A 14 1.93 -13.75 3.18
C VAL A 14 2.45 -12.75 2.15
N THR A 15 3.45 -11.95 2.53
CA THR A 15 4.01 -10.90 1.69
C THR A 15 5.49 -11.21 1.45
N GLU A 16 5.77 -11.90 0.35
CA GLU A 16 7.14 -12.27 -0.05
C GLU A 16 7.70 -11.26 -1.06
N PRO A 17 8.76 -10.49 -0.72
CA PRO A 17 9.32 -9.49 -1.61
C PRO A 17 10.06 -10.11 -2.80
N GLU A 18 10.54 -11.36 -2.67
CA GLU A 18 11.19 -12.10 -3.77
C GLU A 18 10.25 -12.32 -4.95
N LEU A 19 8.95 -12.46 -4.70
CA LEU A 19 7.94 -12.60 -5.75
C LEU A 19 7.71 -11.30 -6.54
N MET A 20 8.24 -10.17 -6.05
CA MET A 20 8.17 -8.88 -6.73
C MET A 20 9.40 -8.59 -7.60
N LEU A 21 10.46 -9.39 -7.48
CA LEU A 21 11.68 -9.23 -8.29
C LEU A 21 11.37 -9.53 -9.77
N GLY A 22 11.94 -8.72 -10.67
CA GLY A 22 11.75 -8.89 -12.11
C GLY A 22 10.40 -8.44 -12.66
N LEU A 23 9.52 -7.85 -11.84
CA LEU A 23 8.34 -7.12 -12.32
C LEU A 23 8.78 -5.88 -13.13
N SER A 24 7.94 -5.42 -14.05
CA SER A 24 8.25 -4.23 -14.84
C SER A 24 8.27 -2.97 -13.97
N SER A 25 9.16 -2.04 -14.29
CA SER A 25 9.28 -0.75 -13.60
C SER A 25 7.97 0.04 -13.62
N GLU A 26 7.24 -0.02 -14.73
CA GLU A 26 5.91 0.57 -14.91
C GLU A 26 4.90 -0.03 -13.93
N PHE A 27 4.92 -1.35 -13.74
CA PHE A 27 4.03 -2.03 -12.80
C PHE A 27 4.36 -1.67 -11.36
N ILE A 28 5.64 -1.65 -10.98
CA ILE A 28 6.08 -1.24 -9.64
C ILE A 28 5.71 0.23 -9.37
N ALA A 29 5.88 1.11 -10.36
CA ALA A 29 5.50 2.51 -10.25
C ALA A 29 3.99 2.65 -10.03
N ALA A 30 3.16 2.01 -10.87
CA ALA A 30 1.71 2.04 -10.72
C ALA A 30 1.26 1.48 -9.37
N LEU A 31 1.82 0.35 -8.95
CA LEU A 31 1.51 -0.28 -7.68
C LEU A 31 1.86 0.60 -6.47
N GLY A 32 3.05 1.18 -6.48
CA GLY A 32 3.52 2.06 -5.42
C GLY A 32 2.73 3.36 -5.34
N MET A 33 2.41 3.96 -6.49
CA MET A 33 1.57 5.16 -6.55
C MET A 33 0.15 4.90 -6.04
N ASN A 34 -0.46 3.77 -6.40
CA ASN A 34 -1.77 3.38 -5.88
C ASN A 34 -1.73 3.19 -4.35
N SER A 35 -0.66 2.56 -3.85
CA SER A 35 -0.46 2.37 -2.41
C SER A 35 -0.23 3.70 -1.66
N LEU A 36 0.40 4.68 -2.30
CA LEU A 36 0.59 6.02 -1.75
C LEU A 36 -0.73 6.77 -1.67
N THR A 37 -1.54 6.72 -2.73
CA THR A 37 -2.88 7.31 -2.77
C THR A 37 -3.74 6.77 -1.62
N TYR A 38 -3.82 5.44 -1.48
CA TYR A 38 -4.59 4.83 -0.38
C TYR A 38 -4.10 5.25 1.00
N ALA A 39 -2.79 5.36 1.20
CA ALA A 39 -2.25 5.79 2.50
C ALA A 39 -2.62 7.25 2.81
N ILE A 40 -2.55 8.14 1.82
CA ILE A 40 -2.95 9.55 1.98
C ILE A 40 -4.45 9.65 2.23
N GLU A 41 -5.27 8.93 1.45
CA GLU A 41 -6.73 8.93 1.62
C GLU A 41 -7.13 8.39 2.99
N ALA A 42 -6.53 7.29 3.44
CA ALA A 42 -6.79 6.72 4.76
C ALA A 42 -6.43 7.71 5.89
N TYR A 43 -5.36 8.49 5.73
CA TYR A 43 -4.93 9.49 6.71
C TYR A 43 -5.88 10.70 6.78
N VAL A 44 -6.48 11.12 5.66
CA VAL A 44 -7.42 12.25 5.63
C VAL A 44 -8.89 11.84 5.77
N SER A 45 -9.16 10.54 5.94
CA SER A 45 -10.51 10.00 5.95
C SER A 45 -11.28 10.33 7.23
N THR A 46 -12.62 10.22 7.18
CA THR A 46 -13.51 10.53 8.30
C THR A 46 -13.55 9.49 9.42
N PRO A 47 -13.52 8.16 9.18
CA PRO A 47 -13.48 7.14 10.23
C PRO A 47 -12.04 6.76 10.61
N VAL A 48 -11.21 7.76 10.92
CA VAL A 48 -9.81 7.58 11.27
C VAL A 48 -9.63 7.17 12.74
N ASN A 49 -8.60 6.39 13.05
CA ASN A 49 -8.16 6.09 14.41
C ASN A 49 -6.62 6.15 14.53
N PRO A 50 -6.05 6.22 15.74
CA PRO A 50 -4.59 6.36 15.91
C PRO A 50 -3.76 5.23 15.28
N VAL A 51 -4.33 4.03 15.15
CA VAL A 51 -3.65 2.88 14.51
C VAL A 51 -3.61 3.07 13.00
N THR A 52 -4.71 3.50 12.38
CA THR A 52 -4.76 3.77 10.93
C THR A 52 -3.82 4.92 10.56
N ASP A 53 -3.74 5.97 11.38
CA ASP A 53 -2.80 7.08 11.17
C ASP A 53 -1.35 6.64 11.25
N ALA A 54 -1.00 5.86 12.27
CA ALA A 54 0.36 5.33 12.42
C ALA A 54 0.75 4.46 11.22
N CYS A 55 -0.17 3.63 10.73
CA CYS A 55 0.06 2.79 9.55
C CYS A 55 0.19 3.64 8.27
N ALA A 56 -0.71 4.60 8.06
CA ALA A 56 -0.72 5.48 6.90
C ALA A 56 0.54 6.34 6.81
N LEU A 57 0.91 7.03 7.90
CA LEU A 57 2.12 7.86 7.96
C LEU A 57 3.39 7.03 7.76
N SER A 58 3.45 5.83 8.35
CA SER A 58 4.57 4.91 8.15
C SER A 58 4.67 4.46 6.70
N ALA A 59 3.55 4.08 6.07
CA ALA A 59 3.51 3.69 4.66
C ALA A 59 3.97 4.82 3.74
N ILE A 60 3.48 6.05 3.94
CA ILE A 60 3.88 7.24 3.18
C ILE A 60 5.39 7.45 3.27
N LYS A 61 5.95 7.39 4.49
CA LYS A 61 7.39 7.59 4.73
C LYS A 61 8.25 6.51 4.08
N ILE A 62 7.81 5.26 4.10
CA ILE A 62 8.56 4.15 3.49
C ILE A 62 8.50 4.27 1.97
N LEU A 63 7.31 4.49 1.38
CA LEU A 63 7.13 4.64 -0.05
C LEU A 63 7.93 5.83 -0.62
N SER A 64 7.94 6.98 0.08
CA SER A 64 8.69 8.16 -0.37
C SER A 64 10.20 7.92 -0.49
N ASN A 65 10.74 6.97 0.29
CA ASN A 65 12.16 6.64 0.34
C ASN A 65 12.53 5.44 -0.55
N ALA A 66 11.63 4.46 -0.69
CA ALA A 66 11.94 3.20 -1.37
C ALA A 66 11.41 3.12 -2.80
N LEU A 67 10.28 3.76 -3.13
CA LEU A 67 9.59 3.52 -4.42
C LEU A 67 10.46 3.84 -5.63
N ARG A 68 11.16 4.99 -5.62
CA ARG A 68 12.07 5.36 -6.72
C ARG A 68 13.19 4.36 -6.93
N ARG A 69 13.71 3.75 -5.84
CA ARG A 69 14.75 2.73 -5.94
C ARG A 69 14.19 1.45 -6.56
N ALA A 70 13.04 0.98 -6.08
CA ALA A 70 12.38 -0.22 -6.60
C ALA A 70 11.98 -0.09 -8.09
N VAL A 71 11.61 1.11 -8.55
CA VAL A 71 11.30 1.37 -9.97
C VAL A 71 12.56 1.38 -10.84
N ASN A 72 13.66 1.93 -10.34
CA ASN A 72 14.90 2.08 -11.11
C ASN A 72 15.73 0.79 -11.14
N ASP A 73 15.65 -0.04 -10.10
CA ASP A 73 16.35 -1.31 -10.00
C ASP A 73 15.39 -2.43 -9.59
N SER A 74 15.01 -3.26 -10.56
CA SER A 74 14.10 -4.39 -10.38
C SER A 74 14.69 -5.56 -9.59
N LEU A 75 15.99 -5.50 -9.26
CA LEU A 75 16.71 -6.50 -8.47
C LEU A 75 17.09 -6.01 -7.07
N ASP A 76 16.80 -4.74 -6.72
CA ASP A 76 17.00 -4.21 -5.37
C ASP A 76 15.98 -4.82 -4.39
N LEU A 77 16.34 -5.97 -3.80
CA LEU A 77 15.50 -6.70 -2.85
C LEU A 77 15.09 -5.85 -1.66
N GLN A 78 15.97 -4.98 -1.15
CA GLN A 78 15.67 -4.14 0.02
C GLN A 78 14.62 -3.07 -0.31
N ALA A 79 14.68 -2.50 -1.51
CA ALA A 79 13.65 -1.57 -1.97
C ALA A 79 12.31 -2.28 -2.19
N HIS A 80 12.31 -3.48 -2.75
CA HIS A 80 11.08 -4.29 -2.93
C HIS A 80 10.47 -4.71 -1.60
N GLU A 81 11.28 -5.12 -0.62
CA GLU A 81 10.85 -5.41 0.74
C GLU A 81 10.19 -4.19 1.40
N SER A 82 10.82 -3.02 1.26
CA SER A 82 10.27 -1.76 1.78
C SER A 82 8.92 -1.42 1.14
N VAL A 83 8.78 -1.58 -0.18
CA VAL A 83 7.52 -1.34 -0.91
C VAL A 83 6.45 -2.35 -0.50
N ALA A 84 6.81 -3.62 -0.37
CA ALA A 84 5.89 -4.69 0.03
C ALA A 84 5.36 -4.46 1.45
N TYR A 85 6.25 -4.11 2.38
CA TYR A 85 5.88 -3.77 3.75
C TYR A 85 5.00 -2.51 3.83
N ALA A 86 5.34 -1.47 3.07
CA ALA A 86 4.52 -0.27 3.02
C ALA A 86 3.12 -0.56 2.46
N LYS A 87 3.01 -1.40 1.43
CA LYS A 87 1.71 -1.83 0.90
C LYS A 87 0.87 -2.58 1.92
N PHE A 88 1.50 -3.43 2.74
CA PHE A 88 0.81 -4.11 3.84
C PHE A 88 0.27 -3.10 4.88
N LEU A 89 1.08 -2.12 5.28
CA LEU A 89 0.66 -1.05 6.19
C LEU A 89 -0.48 -0.19 5.61
N THR A 90 -0.39 0.17 4.33
CA THR A 90 -1.47 0.86 3.60
C THR A 90 -2.76 0.04 3.67
N GLY A 91 -2.67 -1.29 3.47
CA GLY A 91 -3.80 -2.21 3.57
C GLY A 91 -4.50 -2.17 4.94
N MET A 92 -3.71 -2.17 6.01
CA MET A 92 -4.25 -2.03 7.36
C MET A 92 -4.90 -0.67 7.60
N ALA A 93 -4.36 0.40 7.02
CA ALA A 93 -4.92 1.74 7.15
C ALA A 93 -6.27 1.87 6.42
N PHE A 94 -6.30 1.64 5.10
CA PHE A 94 -7.52 1.92 4.31
C PHE A 94 -8.66 0.94 4.62
N ASN A 95 -8.37 -0.31 4.98
CA ASN A 95 -9.41 -1.29 5.31
C ASN A 95 -10.20 -0.89 6.57
N ASN A 96 -9.62 -0.05 7.43
CA ASN A 96 -10.25 0.44 8.65
C ASN A 96 -10.70 1.91 8.55
N ALA A 97 -10.03 2.73 7.73
CA ALA A 97 -10.35 4.14 7.55
C ALA A 97 -11.19 4.45 6.30
N SER A 98 -11.60 3.44 5.52
CA SER A 98 -12.26 3.61 4.21
C SER A 98 -11.38 4.36 3.18
N GLN A 99 -11.93 4.57 1.98
CA GLN A 99 -11.24 5.18 0.83
C GLN A 99 -11.80 6.57 0.52
N GLY A 100 -11.04 7.37 -0.21
CA GLY A 100 -11.42 8.71 -0.63
C GLY A 100 -11.92 8.78 -2.07
N TYR A 101 -11.95 10.01 -2.60
CA TYR A 101 -12.45 10.27 -3.95
C TYR A 101 -11.49 9.87 -5.06
N VAL A 102 -10.18 9.88 -4.83
CA VAL A 102 -9.19 9.55 -5.88
C VAL A 102 -9.43 8.13 -6.37
N GLN A 103 -9.70 7.19 -5.48
CA GLN A 103 -10.01 5.83 -5.88
C GLN A 103 -11.39 5.66 -6.52
N THR A 104 -12.33 6.58 -6.24
CA THR A 104 -13.68 6.51 -6.82
C THR A 104 -13.68 6.87 -8.31
N PHE A 105 -12.71 7.67 -8.76
CA PHE A 105 -12.64 8.19 -10.13
C PHE A 105 -11.60 7.48 -11.03
N THR A 106 -10.82 6.54 -10.49
CA THR A 106 -9.72 5.85 -11.19
C THR A 106 -10.01 4.35 -11.30
#